data_AF-A0A369H911-F1
#
_entry.id   AF-A0A369H911-F1
#
_cell.length_a   1.000
_cell.length_b   1.000
_cell.length_c   1.000
_cell.angle_alpha   90.00
_cell.angle_beta   90.00
_cell.angle_gamma   90.00
#
_symmetry.space_group_name_H-M   'P 1'
#
loop_
_entity.id
_entity.type
_entity.pdbx_description
1 polymer ?
#
loop_
_entity_poly.entity_id
_entity_poly.type
_entity_poly.pdbx_seq_one_letter_code
_entity_poly.pdbx_strand_id
1 'polypeptide(L)'
;MWYTWGESPHSLSDTKSVRFVQKTVKWYRQAAREKRQICWPSLDAAQNHLYVHEDVLGAINNLLLDPHTVKDDMGLRHLDLPAGEMRTDIPICFDYLNNQTQWLERHMPLWMTLDKSGKPVYHDLINIRKQVNAWGGPLPRLLLGMLREASQYACHQHVRCARNQFLPGPPIQPKSYTDFLDDLKQVIRRENVFCISLGTARVRFIPDTSYYWFVAGGKQATDSQRWTFDPLIEVDEPLAVVSVNASTNGSPQICKGSFQEKNDYSHRRWDEPQTIRKYVRRPGLEKSKWINVQGSSQGGSDVAREAQVMAQAGLEVEV
;
A
#
# COMPACT_ATOMS: atom_id res chain seq x y z
N MET A 1 19.64 -7.22 -11.30
CA MET A 1 19.19 -6.22 -12.29
C MET A 1 18.44 -5.17 -11.50
N TRP A 2 19.14 -4.14 -11.03
CA TRP A 2 18.59 -3.09 -10.18
C TRP A 2 18.07 -1.98 -11.10
N TYR A 3 16.79 -1.66 -11.02
CA TYR A 3 16.22 -0.56 -11.76
C TYR A 3 16.71 0.75 -11.13
N THR A 4 17.31 1.61 -11.94
CA THR A 4 17.69 2.97 -11.57
C THR A 4 16.44 3.75 -11.17
N TRP A 5 16.35 4.07 -9.87
CA TRP A 5 15.36 4.98 -9.31
C TRP A 5 15.66 6.40 -9.80
N GLY A 6 15.21 6.75 -11.01
CA GLY A 6 15.47 8.09 -11.54
C GLY A 6 15.00 8.40 -12.96
N GLU A 7 14.67 7.40 -13.79
CA GLU A 7 14.36 7.66 -15.20
C GLU A 7 12.88 7.93 -15.53
N SER A 8 12.00 7.96 -14.52
CA SER A 8 10.69 8.59 -14.69
C SER A 8 10.74 9.97 -14.04
N PRO A 9 11.07 11.05 -14.79
CA PRO A 9 10.82 12.39 -14.32
C PRO A 9 9.30 12.55 -14.29
N HIS A 10 8.66 12.16 -13.19
CA HIS A 10 7.33 12.61 -12.87
C HIS A 10 7.45 14.13 -12.66
N SER A 11 7.27 14.86 -13.76
CA SER A 11 7.10 16.29 -13.74
C SER A 11 6.06 16.64 -12.69
N LEU A 12 6.46 17.37 -11.64
CA LEU A 12 5.55 17.99 -10.66
C LEU A 12 4.57 18.99 -11.31
N SER A 13 4.52 19.08 -12.65
CA SER A 13 3.55 19.90 -13.37
C SER A 13 2.13 19.35 -13.31
N ASP A 14 1.90 18.12 -12.85
CA ASP A 14 0.54 17.68 -12.58
C ASP A 14 0.03 18.29 -11.28
N THR A 15 -0.94 19.19 -11.39
CA THR A 15 -1.63 19.85 -10.26
C THR A 15 -2.17 18.85 -9.23
N LYS A 16 -2.45 17.61 -9.63
CA LYS A 16 -2.88 16.53 -8.73
C LYS A 16 -1.76 16.08 -7.79
N SER A 17 -0.56 15.87 -8.33
CA SER A 17 0.62 15.49 -7.57
C SER A 17 0.96 16.56 -6.53
N VAL A 18 0.89 17.84 -6.92
CA VAL A 18 1.12 18.97 -6.01
C VAL A 18 0.12 18.96 -4.84
N ARG A 19 -1.18 18.77 -5.10
CA ARG A 19 -2.21 18.74 -4.05
C ARG A 19 -2.02 17.55 -3.10
N PHE A 20 -1.70 16.36 -3.63
CA PHE A 20 -1.42 15.16 -2.84
C PHE A 20 -0.25 15.39 -1.89
N VAL A 21 0.86 15.93 -2.39
CA VAL A 21 2.06 16.25 -1.59
C VAL A 21 1.73 17.28 -0.51
N GLN A 22 1.02 18.36 -0.85
CA GLN A 22 0.63 19.39 0.11
C GLN A 22 -0.25 18.84 1.24
N LYS A 23 -1.26 18.03 0.90
CA LYS A 23 -2.13 17.37 1.89
C LYS A 23 -1.34 16.42 2.80
N THR A 24 -0.45 15.61 2.21
CA THR A 24 0.43 14.68 2.96
C THR A 24 1.34 15.42 3.94
N VAL A 25 2.04 16.47 3.48
CA VAL A 25 2.93 17.26 4.33
C VAL A 25 2.16 17.99 5.43
N LYS A 26 0.96 18.52 5.13
CA LYS A 26 0.08 19.12 6.14
C LYS A 26 -0.29 18.09 7.21
N TRP A 27 -0.66 16.87 6.81
CA TRP A 27 -1.00 15.79 7.74
C TRP A 27 0.19 15.41 8.62
N TYR A 28 1.40 15.20 8.06
CA TYR A 28 2.59 14.88 8.86
C TYR A 28 2.91 15.96 9.88
N ARG A 29 2.81 17.24 9.50
CA ARG A 29 3.02 18.37 10.43
C ARG A 29 2.01 18.36 11.57
N GLN A 30 0.74 18.07 11.26
CA GLN A 30 -0.32 18.01 12.27
C GLN A 30 -0.11 16.80 13.21
N ALA A 31 0.08 15.61 12.65
CA ALA A 31 0.35 14.39 13.40
C ALA A 31 1.57 14.54 14.33
N ALA A 32 2.64 15.20 13.86
CA ALA A 32 3.81 15.48 14.67
C ALA A 32 3.52 16.46 15.83
N ARG A 33 2.76 17.54 15.59
CA ARG A 33 2.35 18.49 16.63
C ARG A 33 1.48 17.83 17.70
N GLU A 34 0.58 16.95 17.27
CA GLU A 34 -0.32 16.18 18.15
C GLU A 34 0.37 14.98 18.82
N LYS A 35 1.63 14.69 18.45
CA LYS A 35 2.36 13.49 18.90
C LYS A 35 1.56 12.21 18.62
N ARG A 36 0.85 12.17 17.49
CA ARG A 36 0.06 11.01 17.07
C ARG A 36 0.99 9.81 16.88
N GLN A 37 0.65 8.70 17.51
CA GLN A 37 1.36 7.44 17.36
C GLN A 37 0.92 6.74 16.07
N ILE A 38 1.88 6.07 15.42
CA ILE A 38 1.69 5.30 14.19
C ILE A 38 2.36 3.94 14.34
N CYS A 39 1.82 2.93 13.67
CA CYS A 39 2.46 1.64 13.51
C CYS A 39 2.97 1.47 12.08
N TRP A 40 4.15 0.86 11.98
CA TRP A 40 4.72 0.37 10.73
C TRP A 40 4.55 -1.16 10.70
N PRO A 41 4.21 -1.75 9.54
CA PRO A 41 4.27 -3.19 9.40
C PRO A 41 5.73 -3.66 9.41
N SER A 42 5.94 -4.96 9.56
CA SER A 42 7.25 -5.59 9.43
C SER A 42 7.95 -5.23 8.12
N LEU A 43 9.28 -5.30 8.10
CA LEU A 43 10.08 -4.99 6.90
C LEU A 43 9.69 -5.90 5.72
N ASP A 44 9.42 -7.18 5.99
CA ASP A 44 9.01 -8.15 4.98
C ASP A 44 7.67 -7.77 4.34
N ALA A 45 6.72 -7.29 5.15
CA ALA A 45 5.47 -6.74 4.64
C ALA A 45 5.67 -5.44 3.85
N ALA A 46 6.57 -4.56 4.31
CA ALA A 46 6.80 -3.25 3.71
C ALA A 46 7.57 -3.27 2.38
N GLN A 47 8.50 -4.22 2.18
CA GLN A 47 9.42 -4.24 1.04
C GLN A 47 8.72 -4.15 -0.33
N ASN A 48 7.57 -4.80 -0.47
CA ASN A 48 6.84 -4.83 -1.74
C ASN A 48 6.05 -3.54 -2.02
N HIS A 49 5.85 -2.66 -1.04
CA HIS A 49 5.00 -1.48 -1.19
C HIS A 49 5.58 -0.48 -2.19
N LEU A 50 6.89 -0.23 -2.17
CA LEU A 50 7.51 0.75 -3.07
C LEU A 50 7.39 0.36 -4.54
N TYR A 51 7.37 -0.95 -4.85
CA TYR A 51 7.28 -1.43 -6.22
C TYR A 51 5.87 -1.29 -6.82
N VAL A 52 4.83 -1.30 -5.97
CA VAL A 52 3.43 -1.38 -6.38
C VAL A 52 2.70 -0.03 -6.39
N HIS A 53 3.33 1.03 -5.87
CA HIS A 53 2.79 2.40 -5.90
C HIS A 53 3.42 3.23 -7.01
N GLU A 54 2.71 4.25 -7.48
CA GLU A 54 3.23 5.19 -8.48
C GLU A 54 4.28 6.14 -7.87
N ASP A 55 4.19 6.41 -6.56
CA ASP A 55 5.10 7.30 -5.86
C ASP A 55 5.46 6.80 -4.44
N VAL A 56 6.63 7.23 -3.95
CA VAL A 56 7.18 6.80 -2.66
C VAL A 56 6.37 7.31 -1.47
N LEU A 57 5.85 8.54 -1.54
CA LEU A 57 5.02 9.10 -0.46
C LEU A 57 3.70 8.33 -0.35
N GLY A 58 3.11 7.95 -1.48
CA GLY A 58 1.94 7.11 -1.54
C GLY A 58 2.16 5.74 -0.91
N ALA A 59 3.30 5.11 -1.21
CA ALA A 59 3.68 3.86 -0.56
C ALA A 59 3.81 4.01 0.96
N ILE A 60 4.50 5.07 1.42
CA ILE A 60 4.65 5.36 2.85
C ILE A 60 3.30 5.60 3.51
N ASN A 61 2.43 6.42 2.91
CA ASN A 61 1.11 6.72 3.48
C ASN A 61 0.26 5.48 3.69
N ASN A 62 0.34 4.52 2.77
CA ASN A 62 -0.39 3.26 2.87
C ASN A 62 0.25 2.25 3.84
N LEU A 63 1.44 2.55 4.38
CA LEU A 63 2.12 1.80 5.44
C LEU A 63 1.83 2.37 6.84
N LEU A 64 1.25 3.55 6.97
CA LEU A 64 0.95 4.16 8.27
C LEU A 64 -0.37 3.64 8.82
N LEU A 65 -0.27 2.78 9.84
CA LEU A 65 -1.42 2.13 10.47
C LEU A 65 -1.74 2.74 11.84
N ASP A 66 -3.01 2.71 12.20
CA ASP A 66 -3.48 3.06 13.54
C ASP A 66 -3.05 1.97 14.55
N PRO A 67 -2.22 2.32 15.55
CA PRO A 67 -1.65 1.38 16.50
C PRO A 67 -2.69 0.57 17.28
N HIS A 68 -3.90 1.09 17.46
CA HIS A 68 -4.96 0.40 18.22
C HIS A 68 -5.63 -0.72 17.43
N THR A 69 -5.37 -0.80 16.13
CA THR A 69 -6.06 -1.70 15.20
C THR A 69 -5.15 -2.74 14.56
N VAL A 70 -3.82 -2.61 14.77
CA VAL A 70 -2.84 -3.47 14.11
C VAL A 70 -2.87 -4.88 14.66
N LYS A 71 -2.98 -5.85 13.75
CA LYS A 71 -2.82 -7.28 13.98
C LYS A 71 -2.25 -7.94 12.73
N ASP A 72 -1.22 -8.78 12.91
CA ASP A 72 -0.58 -9.55 11.83
C ASP A 72 -0.09 -8.65 10.66
N ASP A 73 0.60 -7.54 10.97
CA ASP A 73 1.05 -6.51 10.00
C ASP A 73 -0.06 -5.84 9.16
N MET A 74 -1.32 -5.98 9.60
CA MET A 74 -2.49 -5.39 8.97
C MET A 74 -3.28 -4.57 9.98
N GLY A 75 -4.00 -3.56 9.52
CA GLY A 75 -4.76 -2.68 10.41
C GLY A 75 -5.54 -1.62 9.65
N LEU A 76 -6.16 -0.71 10.39
CA LEU A 76 -6.81 0.45 9.82
C LEU A 76 -5.77 1.54 9.53
N ARG A 77 -6.01 2.28 8.45
CA ARG A 77 -5.22 3.46 8.08
C ARG A 77 -5.82 4.72 8.72
N HIS A 78 -5.01 5.77 8.79
CA HIS A 78 -5.50 7.11 9.08
C HIS A 78 -6.29 7.65 7.87
N LEU A 79 -7.62 7.73 7.97
CA LEU A 79 -8.48 8.11 6.85
C LEU A 79 -8.25 9.55 6.36
N ASP A 80 -7.82 10.43 7.26
CA ASP A 80 -7.44 11.82 7.04
C ASP A 80 -6.06 11.97 6.36
N LEU A 81 -5.25 10.91 6.32
CA LEU A 81 -4.04 10.85 5.51
C LEU A 81 -4.43 10.46 4.06
N PRO A 82 -3.99 11.20 3.02
CA PRO A 82 -4.31 10.83 1.64
C PRO A 82 -3.61 9.52 1.27
N ALA A 83 -4.36 8.58 0.68
CA ALA A 83 -3.82 7.31 0.21
C ALA A 83 -2.97 7.50 -1.06
N GLY A 84 -1.91 6.70 -1.18
CA GLY A 84 -1.08 6.65 -2.38
C GLY A 84 -1.75 6.02 -3.58
N GLU A 85 -1.36 6.44 -4.78
CA GLU A 85 -1.80 5.81 -6.02
C GLU A 85 -1.07 4.49 -6.27
N MET A 86 -1.82 3.48 -6.71
CA MET A 86 -1.29 2.18 -7.12
C MET A 86 -0.87 2.24 -8.58
N ARG A 87 0.20 1.54 -8.92
CA ARG A 87 0.62 1.41 -10.32
C ARG A 87 -0.48 0.80 -11.16
N THR A 88 -0.64 1.36 -12.35
CA THR A 88 -1.64 0.94 -13.33
C THR A 88 -1.04 0.16 -14.49
N ASP A 89 0.29 0.12 -14.59
CA ASP A 89 1.04 -0.46 -15.70
C ASP A 89 1.52 -1.91 -15.45
N ILE A 90 1.34 -2.41 -14.23
CA ILE A 90 1.71 -3.77 -13.81
C ILE A 90 0.55 -4.44 -13.07
N PRO A 91 0.33 -5.75 -13.24
CA PRO A 91 -0.49 -6.52 -12.33
C PRO A 91 0.26 -6.74 -11.02
N ILE A 92 -0.47 -6.67 -9.90
CA ILE A 92 0.08 -6.84 -8.55
C ILE A 92 -0.52 -8.10 -7.95
N CYS A 93 0.35 -9.03 -7.53
CA CYS A 93 -0.03 -10.38 -7.15
C CYS A 93 0.08 -10.62 -5.64
N PHE A 94 -0.79 -11.48 -5.14
CA PHE A 94 -0.86 -11.93 -3.75
C PHE A 94 -1.06 -13.43 -3.72
N ASP A 95 -0.29 -14.11 -2.89
CA ASP A 95 -0.50 -15.51 -2.54
C ASP A 95 -1.44 -15.64 -1.32
N TYR A 96 -1.79 -16.88 -0.98
CA TYR A 96 -2.68 -17.20 0.14
C TYR A 96 -2.00 -17.10 1.52
N LEU A 97 -0.66 -17.13 1.57
CA LEU A 97 0.12 -16.99 2.81
C LEU A 97 0.33 -15.52 3.19
N ASN A 98 0.09 -14.59 2.26
CA ASN A 98 0.22 -13.17 2.48
C ASN A 98 -0.77 -12.68 3.56
N ASN A 99 -0.26 -11.92 4.54
CA ASN A 99 -1.07 -11.37 5.63
C ASN A 99 -2.26 -10.53 5.12
N GLN A 100 -2.12 -9.83 3.98
CA GLN A 100 -3.21 -9.07 3.37
C GLN A 100 -4.32 -9.99 2.83
N THR A 101 -3.96 -11.12 2.23
CA THR A 101 -4.92 -12.12 1.75
C THR A 101 -5.65 -12.77 2.91
N GLN A 102 -4.94 -13.14 3.97
CA GLN A 102 -5.55 -13.71 5.18
C GLN A 102 -6.44 -12.68 5.91
N TRP A 103 -6.04 -11.41 5.93
CA TRP A 103 -6.87 -10.33 6.44
C TRP A 103 -8.15 -10.20 5.62
N LEU A 104 -8.04 -10.17 4.29
CA LEU A 104 -9.18 -10.15 3.39
C LEU A 104 -10.12 -11.33 3.66
N GLU A 105 -9.61 -12.56 3.68
CA GLU A 105 -10.42 -13.76 3.90
C GLU A 105 -11.22 -13.70 5.21
N ARG A 106 -10.58 -13.28 6.31
CA ARG A 106 -11.23 -13.14 7.62
C ARG A 106 -12.36 -12.11 7.64
N HIS A 107 -12.28 -11.07 6.80
CA HIS A 107 -13.20 -9.94 6.82
C HIS A 107 -14.22 -9.94 5.68
N MET A 108 -14.01 -10.70 4.60
CA MET A 108 -14.99 -10.85 3.52
C MET A 108 -16.40 -11.23 4.00
N PRO A 109 -16.59 -12.10 5.02
CA PRO A 109 -17.93 -12.40 5.54
C PRO A 109 -18.70 -11.17 6.06
N LEU A 110 -18.00 -10.12 6.50
CA LEU A 110 -18.62 -8.86 6.96
C LEU A 110 -19.23 -8.04 5.82
N TRP A 111 -19.00 -8.45 4.57
CA TRP A 111 -19.57 -7.82 3.38
C TRP A 111 -20.86 -8.47 2.93
N MET A 112 -21.34 -9.49 3.65
CA MET A 112 -22.53 -10.25 3.31
C MET A 112 -23.54 -10.20 4.44
N THR A 113 -24.82 -10.19 4.10
CA THR A 113 -25.94 -10.47 5.01
C THR A 113 -26.74 -11.66 4.48
N LEU A 114 -27.66 -12.17 5.29
CA LEU A 114 -28.61 -13.18 4.82
C LEU A 114 -29.88 -12.48 4.33
N ASP A 115 -30.34 -12.86 3.14
CA ASP A 115 -31.66 -12.45 2.65
C ASP A 115 -32.79 -13.17 3.41
N LYS A 116 -34.05 -12.86 3.05
CA LYS A 116 -35.23 -13.50 3.66
C LYS A 116 -35.27 -15.03 3.47
N SER A 117 -34.52 -15.55 2.50
CA SER A 117 -34.41 -16.99 2.21
C SER A 117 -33.18 -17.63 2.86
N GLY A 118 -32.41 -16.89 3.66
CA GLY A 118 -31.17 -17.34 4.28
C GLY A 118 -29.99 -17.45 3.31
N LYS A 119 -30.05 -16.84 2.12
CA LYS A 119 -28.95 -16.82 1.16
C LYS A 119 -28.01 -15.64 1.42
N PRO A 120 -26.68 -15.81 1.32
CA PRO A 120 -25.75 -14.70 1.46
C PRO A 120 -25.91 -13.72 0.30
N VAL A 121 -26.05 -12.44 0.63
CA VAL A 121 -26.15 -11.33 -0.32
C VAL A 121 -25.14 -10.26 0.09
N TYR A 122 -24.38 -9.75 -0.87
CA TYR A 122 -23.43 -8.68 -0.60
C TYR A 122 -24.14 -7.38 -0.20
N HIS A 123 -23.52 -6.64 0.72
CA HIS A 123 -23.84 -5.24 0.94
C HIS A 123 -23.65 -4.43 -0.35
N ASP A 124 -24.29 -3.27 -0.45
CA ASP A 124 -24.11 -2.38 -1.58
C ASP A 124 -22.64 -1.95 -1.72
N LEU A 125 -22.30 -1.59 -2.97
CA LEU A 125 -20.94 -1.23 -3.37
C LEU A 125 -20.33 -0.11 -2.51
N ILE A 126 -21.14 0.88 -2.11
CA ILE A 126 -20.68 2.03 -1.32
C ILE A 126 -20.25 1.57 0.07
N ASN A 127 -21.06 0.74 0.72
CA ASN A 127 -20.77 0.22 2.05
C ASN A 127 -19.52 -0.67 2.07
N ILE A 128 -19.35 -1.55 1.08
CA ILE A 128 -18.13 -2.37 0.98
C ILE A 128 -16.91 -1.48 0.74
N ARG A 129 -16.98 -0.52 -0.19
CA ARG A 129 -15.87 0.41 -0.46
C ARG A 129 -15.48 1.21 0.79
N LYS A 130 -16.43 1.66 1.61
CA LYS A 130 -16.11 2.37 2.87
C LYS A 130 -15.27 1.49 3.81
N GLN A 131 -15.64 0.23 3.99
CA GLN A 131 -14.89 -0.70 4.83
C GLN A 131 -13.49 -0.96 4.27
N VAL A 132 -13.37 -1.27 2.97
CA VAL A 132 -12.08 -1.51 2.31
C VAL A 132 -11.20 -0.26 2.37
N ASN A 133 -11.78 0.94 2.24
CA ASN A 133 -11.04 2.20 2.31
C ASN A 133 -10.39 2.45 3.67
N ALA A 134 -10.94 1.88 4.75
CA ALA A 134 -10.37 1.99 6.08
C ALA A 134 -9.13 1.12 6.28
N TRP A 135 -8.89 0.09 5.46
CA TRP A 135 -7.76 -0.82 5.64
C TRP A 135 -6.47 -0.25 5.04
N GLY A 136 -5.36 -0.48 5.74
CA GLY A 136 -4.01 -0.18 5.25
C GLY A 136 -3.46 -1.25 4.29
N GLY A 137 -2.37 -0.90 3.60
CA GLY A 137 -1.71 -1.78 2.64
C GLY A 137 -2.22 -1.65 1.18
N PRO A 138 -1.50 -2.29 0.23
CA PRO A 138 -1.78 -2.19 -1.20
C PRO A 138 -3.01 -2.99 -1.65
N LEU A 139 -3.28 -4.16 -1.06
CA LEU A 139 -4.43 -4.99 -1.47
C LEU A 139 -5.76 -4.23 -1.33
N PRO A 140 -6.08 -3.55 -0.22
CA PRO A 140 -7.30 -2.75 -0.13
C PRO A 140 -7.39 -1.65 -1.20
N ARG A 141 -6.27 -1.04 -1.59
CA ARG A 141 -6.25 -0.02 -2.66
C ARG A 141 -6.61 -0.64 -4.02
N LEU A 142 -6.08 -1.84 -4.29
CA LEU A 142 -6.39 -2.60 -5.49
C LEU A 142 -7.84 -3.08 -5.50
N LEU A 143 -8.34 -3.56 -4.36
CA LEU A 143 -9.74 -3.94 -4.18
C LEU A 143 -10.66 -2.75 -4.44
N LEU A 144 -10.38 -1.55 -3.90
CA LEU A 144 -11.15 -0.35 -4.23
C LEU A 144 -11.16 -0.05 -5.73
N GLY A 145 -10.03 -0.24 -6.40
CA GLY A 145 -9.91 -0.08 -7.84
C GLY A 145 -10.68 -1.13 -8.63
N MET A 146 -10.91 -2.32 -8.06
CA MET A 146 -11.69 -3.41 -8.66
C MET A 146 -13.17 -3.31 -8.35
N LEU A 147 -13.57 -2.92 -7.13
CA LEU A 147 -14.95 -2.78 -6.70
C LEU A 147 -15.66 -1.71 -7.54
N ARG A 148 -16.23 -2.07 -8.70
CA ARG A 148 -16.85 -1.15 -9.65
C ARG A 148 -18.23 -1.62 -10.08
N GLU A 149 -19.00 -0.67 -10.64
CA GLU A 149 -20.26 -1.01 -11.31
C GLU A 149 -20.00 -1.85 -12.55
N ALA A 150 -20.97 -2.68 -12.93
CA ALA A 150 -20.87 -3.62 -14.06
C ALA A 150 -20.42 -2.95 -15.37
N SER A 151 -20.93 -1.74 -15.64
CA SER A 151 -20.62 -0.97 -16.86
C SER A 151 -19.21 -0.37 -16.90
N GLN A 152 -18.49 -0.38 -15.77
CA GLN A 152 -17.16 0.22 -15.66
C GLN A 152 -16.02 -0.77 -15.90
N TYR A 153 -16.33 -2.07 -15.95
CA TYR A 153 -15.32 -3.07 -16.28
C TYR A 153 -15.04 -3.08 -17.78
N ALA A 154 -13.76 -3.14 -18.15
CA ALA A 154 -13.36 -3.24 -19.54
C ALA A 154 -12.18 -4.18 -19.74
N CYS A 155 -12.18 -4.93 -20.84
CA CYS A 155 -10.99 -5.62 -21.28
C CYS A 155 -10.22 -4.77 -22.29
N HIS A 156 -8.93 -4.58 -22.09
CA HIS A 156 -8.11 -3.86 -23.05
C HIS A 156 -7.86 -4.70 -24.30
N GLN A 157 -7.87 -4.08 -25.49
CA GLN A 157 -7.77 -4.80 -26.77
C GLN A 157 -6.49 -5.63 -26.95
N HIS A 158 -5.39 -5.22 -26.29
CA HIS A 158 -4.09 -5.89 -26.41
C HIS A 158 -3.99 -7.19 -25.58
N VAL A 159 -4.85 -7.40 -24.59
CA VAL A 159 -4.84 -8.61 -23.78
C VAL A 159 -6.22 -9.25 -23.90
N ARG A 160 -6.33 -10.38 -24.59
CA ARG A 160 -7.63 -11.04 -24.79
C ARG A 160 -8.10 -11.62 -23.46
N CYS A 161 -9.12 -11.01 -22.85
CA CYS A 161 -9.71 -11.55 -21.63
C CYS A 161 -10.45 -12.85 -21.88
N ALA A 162 -10.39 -13.73 -20.88
CA ALA A 162 -11.21 -14.93 -20.83
C ALA A 162 -12.68 -14.53 -20.92
N ARG A 163 -13.35 -14.97 -21.99
CA ARG A 163 -14.78 -14.75 -22.15
C ARG A 163 -15.52 -15.84 -21.37
N ASN A 164 -16.20 -15.46 -20.30
CA ASN A 164 -17.05 -16.34 -19.50
C ASN A 164 -16.33 -17.58 -18.92
N GLN A 165 -15.02 -17.52 -18.72
CA GLN A 165 -14.24 -18.61 -18.16
C GLN A 165 -13.42 -18.10 -16.98
N PHE A 166 -13.63 -18.73 -15.83
CA PHE A 166 -12.82 -18.50 -14.64
C PHE A 166 -11.67 -19.52 -14.63
N LEU A 167 -10.58 -19.17 -15.31
CA LEU A 167 -9.39 -20.02 -15.49
C LEU A 167 -8.12 -19.20 -15.22
N PRO A 168 -7.06 -19.84 -14.67
CA PRO A 168 -5.77 -19.18 -14.50
C PRO A 168 -5.10 -18.89 -15.87
N GLY A 169 -4.27 -17.85 -15.90
CA GLY A 169 -3.45 -17.43 -17.04
C GLY A 169 -4.01 -16.23 -17.80
N PRO A 170 -5.14 -16.35 -18.53
CA PRO A 170 -5.74 -15.21 -19.21
C PRO A 170 -6.34 -14.21 -18.21
N PRO A 171 -6.41 -12.90 -18.55
CA PRO A 171 -7.06 -11.93 -17.69
C PRO A 171 -8.57 -12.18 -17.63
N ILE A 172 -9.11 -12.10 -16.41
CA ILE A 172 -10.50 -12.27 -16.06
C ILE A 172 -11.10 -10.88 -15.91
N GLN A 173 -12.10 -10.58 -16.74
CA GLN A 173 -12.90 -9.37 -16.61
C GLN A 173 -14.18 -9.72 -15.83
N PRO A 174 -14.34 -9.20 -14.60
CA PRO A 174 -15.57 -9.42 -13.85
C PRO A 174 -16.78 -8.76 -14.53
N LYS A 175 -17.95 -9.35 -14.33
CA LYS A 175 -19.24 -8.80 -14.80
C LYS A 175 -19.79 -7.73 -13.87
N SER A 176 -19.48 -7.82 -12.58
CA SER A 176 -19.90 -6.89 -11.52
C SER A 176 -18.91 -6.97 -10.35
N TYR A 177 -19.02 -6.08 -9.37
CA TYR A 177 -18.23 -6.22 -8.13
C TYR A 177 -18.56 -7.49 -7.35
N THR A 178 -19.81 -7.98 -7.38
CA THR A 178 -20.17 -9.23 -6.68
C THR A 178 -19.54 -10.45 -7.36
N ASP A 179 -19.55 -10.47 -8.70
CA ASP A 179 -18.90 -11.50 -9.52
C ASP A 179 -17.38 -11.53 -9.24
N PHE A 180 -16.74 -10.34 -9.18
CA PHE A 180 -15.35 -10.22 -8.76
C PHE A 180 -15.10 -10.79 -7.35
N LEU A 181 -15.94 -10.44 -6.37
CA LEU A 181 -15.76 -10.90 -4.99
C LEU A 181 -15.98 -12.41 -4.86
N ASP A 182 -16.94 -12.98 -5.57
CA ASP A 182 -17.19 -14.43 -5.58
C ASP A 182 -16.03 -15.20 -6.20
N ASP A 183 -15.51 -14.73 -7.35
CA ASP A 183 -14.34 -15.29 -8.00
C ASP A 183 -13.09 -15.18 -7.12
N LEU A 184 -12.86 -14.01 -6.52
CA LEU A 184 -11.72 -13.78 -5.61
C LEU A 184 -11.79 -14.71 -4.39
N LYS A 185 -12.98 -14.85 -3.78
CA LYS A 185 -13.22 -15.80 -2.69
C LYS A 185 -12.92 -17.22 -3.13
N GLN A 186 -13.27 -17.60 -4.37
CA GLN A 186 -12.96 -18.91 -4.90
C GLN A 186 -11.45 -19.13 -5.09
N VAL A 187 -10.69 -18.14 -5.57
CA VAL A 187 -9.22 -18.23 -5.64
C VAL A 187 -8.63 -18.46 -4.26
N ILE A 188 -8.98 -17.62 -3.29
CA ILE A 188 -8.43 -17.66 -1.93
C ILE A 188 -8.69 -19.01 -1.27
N ARG A 189 -9.92 -19.53 -1.37
CA ARG A 189 -10.28 -20.85 -0.81
C ARG A 189 -9.56 -22.02 -1.46
N ARG A 190 -9.04 -21.83 -2.68
CA ARG A 190 -8.23 -22.83 -3.39
C ARG A 190 -6.73 -22.63 -3.16
N GLU A 191 -6.35 -21.72 -2.27
CA GLU A 191 -4.95 -21.38 -1.94
C GLU A 191 -4.13 -20.98 -3.19
N ASN A 192 -4.79 -20.42 -4.20
CA ASN A 192 -4.13 -19.99 -5.43
C ASN A 192 -3.65 -18.54 -5.35
N VAL A 193 -2.61 -18.23 -6.12
CA VAL A 193 -2.15 -16.86 -6.33
C VAL A 193 -3.14 -16.11 -7.22
N PHE A 194 -3.48 -14.88 -6.84
CA PHE A 194 -4.20 -13.96 -7.71
C PHE A 194 -3.44 -12.66 -7.93
N CYS A 195 -3.70 -12.03 -9.06
CA CYS A 195 -3.17 -10.73 -9.44
C CYS A 195 -4.30 -9.77 -9.80
N ILE A 196 -4.11 -8.48 -9.53
CA ILE A 196 -5.04 -7.41 -9.89
C ILE A 196 -4.32 -6.40 -10.77
N SER A 197 -4.94 -6.01 -11.89
CA SER A 197 -4.50 -4.88 -12.72
C SER A 197 -5.58 -3.82 -12.80
N LEU A 198 -5.25 -2.60 -12.37
CA LEU A 198 -6.15 -1.46 -12.42
C LEU A 198 -6.20 -0.74 -13.77
N GLY A 199 -5.17 -0.94 -14.59
CA GLY A 199 -5.02 -0.30 -15.89
C GLY A 199 -4.55 -1.25 -16.96
N THR A 200 -3.79 -0.71 -17.92
CA THR A 200 -3.26 -1.44 -19.06
C THR A 200 -1.94 -2.11 -18.68
N ALA A 201 -2.03 -3.33 -18.19
CA ALA A 201 -0.85 -4.14 -17.98
C ALA A 201 -0.07 -4.32 -19.29
N ARG A 202 1.23 -4.02 -19.23
CA ARG A 202 2.11 -4.19 -20.39
C ARG A 202 2.32 -5.69 -20.63
N VAL A 203 2.44 -6.10 -21.89
CA VAL A 203 2.63 -7.51 -22.29
C VAL A 203 3.83 -8.17 -21.58
N ARG A 204 4.89 -7.41 -21.32
CA ARG A 204 6.08 -7.89 -20.59
C ARG A 204 5.84 -8.21 -19.10
N PHE A 205 4.71 -7.78 -18.55
CA PHE A 205 4.34 -7.95 -17.14
C PHE A 205 3.12 -8.85 -16.98
N ILE A 206 2.84 -9.71 -17.96
CA ILE A 206 1.80 -10.74 -17.82
C ILE A 206 2.22 -11.69 -16.67
N PRO A 207 1.34 -11.96 -15.69
CA PRO A 207 1.60 -12.92 -14.62
C PRO A 207 1.81 -14.34 -15.14
N ASP A 208 2.28 -15.22 -14.27
CA ASP A 208 2.41 -16.63 -14.59
C ASP A 208 1.08 -17.24 -15.03
N THR A 209 1.13 -18.18 -15.98
CA THR A 209 -0.05 -18.88 -16.51
C THR A 209 -0.83 -19.67 -15.45
N SER A 210 -0.21 -19.98 -14.31
CA SER A 210 -0.84 -20.64 -13.16
C SER A 210 -1.62 -19.67 -12.27
N TYR A 211 -1.48 -18.36 -12.44
CA TYR A 211 -2.10 -17.37 -11.57
C TYR A 211 -3.46 -16.92 -12.10
N TYR A 212 -4.39 -16.65 -11.18
CA TYR A 212 -5.63 -15.96 -11.51
C TYR A 212 -5.34 -14.47 -11.67
N TRP A 213 -5.84 -13.82 -12.72
CA TRP A 213 -5.54 -12.40 -12.92
C TRP A 213 -6.81 -11.63 -13.26
N PHE A 214 -7.23 -10.73 -12.38
CA PHE A 214 -8.37 -9.85 -12.57
C PHE A 214 -7.97 -8.50 -13.18
N VAL A 215 -8.79 -8.01 -14.11
CA VAL A 215 -8.63 -6.69 -14.74
C VAL A 215 -9.83 -5.80 -14.45
N ALA A 216 -9.56 -4.58 -13.96
CA ALA A 216 -10.62 -3.58 -13.78
C ALA A 216 -11.03 -2.98 -15.12
N GLY A 217 -10.07 -2.67 -16.00
CA GLY A 217 -10.33 -1.96 -17.24
C GLY A 217 -10.71 -0.50 -17.09
N GLY A 218 -10.53 0.28 -18.15
CA GLY A 218 -10.98 1.67 -18.22
C GLY A 218 -10.03 2.68 -17.58
N LYS A 219 -10.27 3.98 -17.86
CA LYS A 219 -9.58 5.10 -17.20
C LYS A 219 -9.82 4.97 -15.68
N GLN A 220 -8.80 5.19 -14.85
CA GLN A 220 -8.89 5.15 -13.38
C GLN A 220 -10.22 5.75 -12.88
N ALA A 221 -10.74 5.23 -11.75
CA ALA A 221 -11.82 5.90 -11.03
C ALA A 221 -11.50 7.39 -10.94
N THR A 222 -12.34 8.23 -11.55
CA THR A 222 -12.10 9.67 -11.62
C THR A 222 -12.01 10.23 -10.21
N ASP A 223 -11.29 11.33 -10.04
CA ASP A 223 -11.15 12.01 -8.74
C ASP A 223 -12.49 12.17 -8.01
N SER A 224 -13.58 12.49 -8.71
CA SER A 224 -14.92 12.54 -8.10
C SER A 224 -15.35 11.25 -7.38
N GLN A 225 -14.87 10.08 -7.82
CA GLN A 225 -15.11 8.78 -7.19
C GLN A 225 -14.05 8.44 -6.14
N ARG A 226 -12.86 9.07 -6.15
CA ARG A 226 -11.82 8.93 -5.12
C ARG A 226 -12.04 9.88 -3.94
N TRP A 227 -12.51 11.10 -4.20
CA TRP A 227 -12.74 12.18 -3.22
C TRP A 227 -14.16 12.24 -2.66
N THR A 228 -15.14 11.49 -3.18
CA THR A 228 -16.40 11.22 -2.45
C THR A 228 -16.17 10.47 -1.13
N PHE A 229 -14.93 10.09 -0.86
CA PHE A 229 -14.45 9.50 0.39
C PHE A 229 -13.47 10.42 1.12
N ASP A 230 -13.48 11.74 0.85
CA ASP A 230 -12.96 12.74 1.79
C ASP A 230 -13.45 12.36 3.21
N PRO A 231 -12.63 12.64 4.26
CA PRO A 231 -13.01 12.35 5.63
C PRO A 231 -14.44 12.87 5.79
N LEU A 232 -15.35 11.99 6.25
CA LEU A 232 -16.73 12.29 6.60
C LEU A 232 -16.88 13.80 6.69
N ILE A 233 -17.49 14.42 5.66
CA ILE A 233 -17.79 15.87 5.58
C ILE A 233 -17.87 16.35 7.00
N GLU A 234 -16.99 17.29 7.41
CA GLU A 234 -16.99 17.93 8.74
C GLU A 234 -18.42 17.97 9.25
N VAL A 235 -18.80 16.93 10.00
CA VAL A 235 -20.07 16.96 10.70
C VAL A 235 -19.65 17.84 11.85
N ASP A 236 -20.09 19.09 11.80
CA ASP A 236 -20.02 20.07 12.89
C ASP A 236 -20.82 19.58 14.12
N GLU A 237 -20.79 18.28 14.42
CA GLU A 237 -21.19 17.77 15.71
C GLU A 237 -19.94 17.75 16.59
N PRO A 238 -19.98 18.44 17.74
CA PRO A 238 -18.89 18.41 18.69
C PRO A 238 -18.80 17.00 19.27
N LEU A 239 -17.97 16.15 18.64
CA LEU A 239 -17.47 14.95 19.28
C LEU A 239 -16.70 15.43 20.51
N ALA A 240 -17.28 15.23 21.69
CA ALA A 240 -16.61 15.43 22.95
C ALA A 240 -15.38 14.51 23.00
N VAL A 241 -14.24 15.03 22.55
CA VAL A 241 -12.95 14.40 22.74
C VAL A 241 -12.69 14.44 24.22
N VAL A 242 -12.85 13.29 24.88
CA VAL A 242 -12.32 13.08 26.23
C VAL A 242 -10.82 13.25 26.12
N SER A 243 -10.34 14.45 26.49
CA SER A 243 -8.94 14.75 26.64
C SER A 243 -8.43 13.95 27.84
N VAL A 244 -7.91 12.76 27.56
CA VAL A 244 -7.05 12.09 28.52
C VAL A 244 -5.80 12.94 28.59
N ASN A 245 -5.55 13.57 29.74
CA ASN A 245 -4.35 14.36 30.02
C ASN A 245 -3.09 13.49 29.82
N ALA A 246 -2.63 13.38 28.59
CA ALA A 246 -1.36 12.75 28.26
C ALA A 246 -0.24 13.72 28.61
N SER A 247 0.51 13.37 29.65
CA SER A 247 1.73 14.05 30.09
C SER A 247 2.64 14.38 28.90
N THR A 248 3.04 15.65 28.78
CA THR A 248 3.75 16.21 27.63
C THR A 248 5.26 15.94 27.60
N ASN A 249 5.78 15.08 28.48
CA ASN A 249 7.20 14.70 28.47
C ASN A 249 7.48 13.69 27.33
N GLY A 250 8.02 14.21 26.23
CA GLY A 250 8.34 13.47 25.01
C GLY A 250 9.55 12.54 25.14
N SER A 251 9.38 11.46 25.89
CA SER A 251 10.17 10.23 25.72
C SER A 251 9.33 9.22 24.92
N PRO A 252 9.91 8.33 24.10
CA PRO A 252 9.17 7.19 23.54
C PRO A 252 8.48 6.45 24.68
N GLN A 253 7.15 6.47 24.72
CA GLN A 253 6.42 5.71 25.72
C GLN A 253 6.37 4.26 25.27
N ILE A 254 6.87 3.37 26.12
CA ILE A 254 6.73 1.93 25.97
C ILE A 254 5.25 1.61 26.19
N CYS A 255 4.49 1.52 25.10
CA CYS A 255 3.08 1.16 25.14
C CYS A 255 2.97 -0.35 25.42
N LYS A 256 2.44 -0.71 26.59
CA LYS A 256 1.97 -2.07 26.91
C LYS A 256 0.64 -2.35 26.19
N GLY A 257 0.64 -2.30 24.86
CA GLY A 257 -0.34 -3.03 24.05
C GLY A 257 0.14 -4.45 23.82
N SER A 258 -0.59 -5.27 23.06
CA SER A 258 -0.06 -6.50 22.44
C SER A 258 0.98 -6.18 21.35
N PHE A 259 1.87 -5.24 21.65
CA PHE A 259 3.02 -4.87 20.87
C PHE A 259 4.01 -6.03 21.03
N GLN A 260 4.34 -6.71 19.95
CA GLN A 260 5.45 -7.63 19.98
C GLN A 260 6.72 -6.76 20.15
N GLU A 261 7.34 -6.78 21.32
CA GLU A 261 8.60 -6.07 21.65
C GLU A 261 9.70 -6.25 20.58
N LYS A 262 9.60 -7.30 19.76
CA LYS A 262 10.53 -7.59 18.66
C LYS A 262 10.53 -6.57 17.52
N ASN A 263 9.51 -5.71 17.40
CA ASN A 263 9.42 -4.70 16.35
C ASN A 263 9.62 -3.26 16.87
N ASP A 264 10.17 -3.09 18.06
CA ASP A 264 10.55 -1.76 18.55
C ASP A 264 11.82 -1.25 17.82
N TYR A 265 11.61 -0.49 16.76
CA TYR A 265 12.68 0.17 16.00
C TYR A 265 13.15 1.48 16.65
N SER A 266 12.51 1.94 17.74
CA SER A 266 12.84 3.23 18.37
C SER A 266 14.24 3.25 18.99
N HIS A 267 14.80 2.07 19.28
CA HIS A 267 16.15 1.88 19.81
C HIS A 267 17.13 1.28 18.79
N ARG A 268 16.70 1.03 17.54
CA ARG A 268 17.57 0.45 16.52
C ARG A 268 18.60 1.48 16.05
N ARG A 269 19.86 1.20 16.38
CA ARG A 269 21.04 1.86 15.83
C ARG A 269 21.25 1.38 14.39
N TRP A 270 20.94 2.23 13.42
CA TRP A 270 21.12 1.93 11.98
C TRP A 270 22.60 1.81 11.58
N ASP A 271 23.50 2.16 12.49
CA ASP A 271 24.95 2.07 12.45
C ASP A 271 25.51 0.67 12.81
N GLU A 272 24.71 -0.29 13.26
CA GLU A 272 25.19 -1.66 13.50
C GLU A 272 25.13 -2.52 12.22
N PRO A 273 26.28 -2.94 11.67
CA PRO A 273 26.31 -3.82 10.51
C PRO A 273 25.62 -5.14 10.86
N GLN A 274 24.54 -5.46 10.15
CA GLN A 274 23.92 -6.78 10.27
C GLN A 274 24.98 -7.83 9.98
N THR A 275 25.18 -8.77 10.90
CA THR A 275 25.94 -9.99 10.63
C THR A 275 25.16 -10.80 9.59
N ILE A 276 25.37 -10.47 8.32
CA ILE A 276 24.90 -11.23 7.17
C ILE A 276 25.47 -12.64 7.35
N ARG A 277 24.59 -13.62 7.63
CA ARG A 277 24.94 -15.03 7.54
C ARG A 277 25.56 -15.26 6.16
N LYS A 278 26.84 -15.65 6.16
CA LYS A 278 27.69 -15.83 4.98
C LYS A 278 26.98 -16.65 3.89
N TYR A 279 26.44 -15.97 2.88
CA TYR A 279 26.25 -16.59 1.57
C TYR A 279 27.61 -16.63 0.86
N VAL A 280 27.90 -17.81 0.30
CA VAL A 280 29.15 -18.20 -0.33
C VAL A 280 29.57 -17.18 -1.41
N ARG A 281 30.76 -16.59 -1.23
CA ARG A 281 31.39 -15.67 -2.19
C ARG A 281 31.69 -16.38 -3.51
N ARG A 282 31.27 -15.78 -4.63
CA ARG A 282 31.92 -15.98 -5.94
C ARG A 282 33.00 -14.90 -6.14
N PRO A 283 34.20 -15.23 -6.64
CA PRO A 283 35.22 -14.24 -6.97
C PRO A 283 34.96 -13.63 -8.36
N GLY A 284 35.06 -12.30 -8.49
CA GLY A 284 35.12 -11.67 -9.81
C GLY A 284 34.40 -10.34 -10.04
N LEU A 285 33.92 -9.61 -9.02
CA LEU A 285 33.39 -8.25 -9.22
C LEU A 285 34.33 -7.19 -8.63
N GLU A 286 34.78 -6.28 -9.49
CA GLU A 286 35.52 -5.07 -9.13
C GLU A 286 34.71 -4.22 -8.14
N LYS A 287 35.41 -3.64 -7.18
CA LYS A 287 34.82 -2.86 -6.08
C LYS A 287 34.48 -1.46 -6.59
N SER A 288 33.20 -1.12 -6.71
CA SER A 288 32.80 0.29 -6.56
C SER A 288 33.04 0.68 -5.10
N LYS A 289 33.82 1.75 -4.90
CA LYS A 289 34.27 2.21 -3.59
C LYS A 289 33.24 3.21 -3.05
N TRP A 290 32.17 2.68 -2.48
CA TRP A 290 31.16 3.49 -1.80
C TRP A 290 31.79 4.29 -0.66
N ILE A 291 31.47 5.57 -0.60
CA ILE A 291 31.82 6.45 0.51
C ILE A 291 30.56 6.60 1.36
N ASN A 292 30.67 6.17 2.62
CA ASN A 292 29.59 6.26 3.59
C ASN A 292 29.59 7.67 4.20
N VAL A 293 28.47 8.38 4.08
CA VAL A 293 28.31 9.72 4.66
C VAL A 293 27.37 9.60 5.85
N GLN A 294 27.94 9.58 7.05
CA GLN A 294 27.19 9.30 8.28
C GLN A 294 26.29 10.48 8.67
N GLY A 295 25.00 10.20 8.85
CA GLY A 295 24.03 11.16 9.39
C GLY A 295 23.34 10.69 10.67
N SER A 296 23.35 11.54 11.69
CA SER A 296 22.49 11.38 12.88
C SER A 296 21.07 11.84 12.55
N SER A 297 20.07 11.28 13.23
CA SER A 297 18.64 11.61 13.09
C SER A 297 18.30 13.09 13.40
N GLN A 298 19.26 13.90 13.86
CA GLN A 298 19.11 15.34 14.05
C GLN A 298 19.81 16.20 12.98
N GLY A 299 20.55 15.61 12.04
CA GLY A 299 21.45 16.32 11.10
C GLY A 299 21.03 16.32 9.63
N GLY A 300 19.77 16.01 9.31
CA GLY A 300 19.31 15.72 7.94
C GLY A 300 19.58 16.80 6.87
N SER A 301 19.83 18.05 7.26
CA SER A 301 20.17 19.15 6.34
C SER A 301 21.61 19.09 5.84
N ASP A 302 22.57 18.79 6.72
CA ASP A 302 24.00 18.88 6.40
C ASP A 302 24.51 17.62 5.70
N VAL A 303 23.99 16.46 6.09
CA VAL A 303 24.30 15.16 5.47
C VAL A 303 23.76 15.09 4.05
N ALA A 304 22.55 15.59 3.83
CA ALA A 304 21.97 15.69 2.49
C ALA A 304 22.79 16.65 1.61
N ARG A 305 23.24 17.78 2.16
CA ARG A 305 24.12 18.72 1.45
C ARG A 305 25.47 18.10 1.11
N GLU A 306 26.08 17.37 2.03
CA GLU A 306 27.37 16.70 1.84
C GLU A 306 27.28 15.57 0.79
N ALA A 307 26.25 14.73 0.87
CA ALA A 307 25.96 13.72 -0.14
C ALA A 307 25.73 14.33 -1.53
N GLN A 308 25.06 15.50 -1.60
CA GLN A 308 24.81 16.20 -2.85
C GLN A 308 26.08 16.79 -3.46
N VAL A 309 27.00 17.32 -2.64
CA VAL A 309 28.31 17.79 -3.08
C VAL A 309 29.18 16.63 -3.60
N MET A 310 29.17 15.49 -2.91
CA MET A 310 29.93 14.31 -3.33
C MET A 310 29.36 13.68 -4.61
N ALA A 311 28.03 13.65 -4.78
CA ALA A 311 27.38 13.22 -6.01
C ALA A 311 27.73 14.15 -7.19
N GLN A 312 27.79 15.47 -6.96
CA GLN A 312 28.24 16.43 -7.99
C GLN A 312 29.72 16.23 -8.38
N ALA A 313 30.54 15.68 -7.49
CA ALA A 313 31.92 15.32 -7.77
C ALA A 313 32.07 13.95 -8.48
N GLY A 314 30.97 13.29 -8.85
CA GLY A 314 30.97 11.99 -9.55
C GLY A 314 31.26 10.79 -8.66
N LEU A 315 31.11 10.92 -7.34
CA LEU A 315 31.29 9.84 -6.39
C LEU A 315 29.95 9.15 -6.09
N GLU A 316 29.97 7.82 -6.00
CA GLU A 316 28.82 7.02 -5.55
C GLU A 316 28.77 7.05 -4.02
N VAL A 317 27.68 7.61 -3.48
CA VAL A 317 27.50 7.87 -2.05
C VAL A 317 26.42 6.97 -1.48
N GLU A 318 26.71 6.32 -0.36
CA GLU A 318 25.72 5.60 0.46
C GLU A 318 25.33 6.53 1.61
N VAL A 319 24.05 6.90 1.66
CA VAL A 319 23.45 7.79 2.67
C VAL A 319 22.67 6.96 3.69
#